data_AF-A0A817CU67-F1
#
_entry.id   AF-A0A817CU67-F1
#
_cell.length_a   1.000
_cell.length_b   1.000
_cell.length_c   1.000
_cell.angle_alpha   90.00
_cell.angle_beta   90.00
_cell.angle_gamma   90.00
#
_symmetry.space_group_name_H-M   'P 1'
#
loop_
_entity.id
_entity.type
_entity.pdbx_description
1 polymer ?
#
loop_
_entity_poly.entity_id
_entity_poly.type
_entity_poly.pdbx_seq_one_letter_code
_entity_poly.pdbx_strand_id
1 'polypeptide(L)'
;MSGSGLDLTYIRDSPQFGSLIWIGYVGQSDGLAITNVVFGQYNPGGRLPITMYSVFYVDDVKDTVAVALHTDTDLNCSDFYLKHRKGSLDNKTIVEKDIDRALERAFNVLTQLGWFDPPEQQFYRQLTKADVDTPESRKLSLESAQDSIILLKNVNRSLPLHIDQLKNKKNCID
;
A
#
# COMPACT_ATOMS: atom_id res chain seq x y z
N MET A 1 -0.27 -10.06 3.34
CA MET A 1 0.05 -8.67 2.95
C MET A 1 0.66 -7.99 4.16
N SER A 2 1.90 -7.52 4.08
CA SER A 2 2.50 -6.76 5.18
C SER A 2 2.38 -5.27 4.87
N GLY A 3 1.45 -4.58 5.55
CA GLY A 3 1.41 -3.11 5.57
C GLY A 3 2.47 -2.50 6.49
N SER A 4 3.25 -3.35 7.14
CA SER A 4 4.36 -3.03 8.02
C SER A 4 5.61 -3.86 7.65
N GLY A 5 6.73 -3.55 8.30
CA GLY A 5 8.01 -4.20 8.07
C GLY A 5 7.98 -5.55 8.75
N LEU A 6 8.35 -6.57 7.99
CA LEU A 6 8.47 -7.93 8.50
C LEU A 6 9.95 -8.29 8.52
N ASP A 7 10.45 -8.77 9.65
CA ASP A 7 11.79 -9.35 9.71
C ASP A 7 11.79 -10.70 8.99
N LEU A 8 12.49 -10.75 7.86
CA LEU A 8 12.58 -11.93 7.00
C LEU A 8 13.93 -12.65 7.15
N THR A 9 14.73 -12.31 8.17
CA THR A 9 16.08 -12.86 8.38
C THR A 9 16.06 -14.39 8.44
N TYR A 10 15.05 -14.98 9.10
CA TYR A 10 14.89 -16.43 9.20
C TYR A 10 14.58 -17.13 7.86
N ILE A 11 14.00 -16.44 6.88
CA ILE A 11 13.70 -16.98 5.54
C ILE A 11 14.88 -16.77 4.59
N ARG A 12 15.56 -15.62 4.70
CA ARG A 12 16.70 -15.24 3.86
C ARG A 12 17.79 -16.32 3.90
N ASP A 13 18.17 -16.73 5.12
CA ASP A 13 19.34 -17.59 5.33
C ASP A 13 19.00 -19.08 5.41
N SER A 14 17.70 -19.43 5.48
CA SER A 14 17.26 -20.82 5.55
C SER A 14 17.32 -21.52 4.18
N PRO A 15 17.90 -22.74 4.10
CA PRO A 15 17.91 -23.53 2.87
C PRO A 15 16.55 -24.19 2.57
N GLN A 16 15.59 -24.15 3.49
CA GLN A 16 14.27 -24.76 3.31
C GLN A 16 13.39 -23.99 2.29
N PHE A 17 13.69 -22.71 2.05
CA PHE A 17 12.92 -21.85 1.15
C PHE A 17 13.71 -21.59 -0.14
N GLY A 18 13.23 -22.14 -1.26
CA GLY A 18 13.86 -22.00 -2.58
C GLY A 18 13.70 -20.61 -3.20
N SER A 19 12.56 -19.96 -2.97
CA SER A 19 12.27 -18.62 -3.47
C SER A 19 11.47 -17.79 -2.47
N LEU A 20 11.65 -16.47 -2.55
CA LEU A 20 10.92 -15.49 -1.75
C LEU A 20 10.44 -14.36 -2.67
N ILE A 21 9.13 -14.16 -2.70
CA ILE A 21 8.47 -13.09 -3.46
C ILE A 21 7.86 -12.12 -2.46
N TRP A 22 8.10 -10.82 -2.67
CA TRP A 22 7.45 -9.76 -1.92
C TRP A 22 6.51 -8.96 -2.82
N ILE A 23 5.37 -8.59 -2.24
CA ILE A 23 4.28 -7.88 -2.92
C ILE A 23 3.70 -6.88 -1.92
N GLY A 24 3.83 -5.60 -2.22
CA GLY A 24 3.27 -4.50 -1.43
C GLY A 24 1.87 -4.12 -1.94
N TYR A 25 0.94 -3.83 -1.01
CA TYR A 25 -0.41 -3.31 -1.28
C TYR A 25 -1.08 -3.85 -2.56
N VAL A 26 -1.63 -5.06 -2.49
CA VAL A 26 -2.31 -5.70 -3.62
C VAL A 26 -3.63 -5.00 -3.98
N GLY A 27 -3.88 -4.88 -5.28
CA GLY A 27 -5.14 -4.57 -5.91
C GLY A 27 -5.79 -5.77 -6.61
N GLN A 28 -6.64 -5.48 -7.58
CA GLN A 28 -7.57 -6.44 -8.19
C GLN A 28 -6.91 -7.52 -9.08
N SER A 29 -5.70 -7.27 -9.59
CA SER A 29 -5.02 -8.15 -10.56
C SER A 29 -3.83 -8.89 -9.99
N ASP A 30 -3.47 -8.67 -8.73
CA ASP A 30 -2.26 -9.25 -8.15
C ASP A 30 -2.31 -10.77 -8.10
N GLY A 31 -3.47 -11.40 -7.92
CA GLY A 31 -3.59 -12.86 -8.00
C GLY A 31 -3.13 -13.41 -9.36
N LEU A 32 -3.50 -12.72 -10.45
CA LEU A 32 -3.05 -13.07 -11.80
C LEU A 32 -1.59 -12.70 -12.01
N ALA A 33 -1.14 -11.54 -11.53
CA ALA A 33 0.25 -11.11 -11.63
C ALA A 33 1.22 -12.07 -10.91
N ILE A 34 0.86 -12.50 -9.70
CA ILE A 34 1.58 -13.52 -8.93
C ILE A 34 1.69 -14.80 -9.74
N THR A 35 0.57 -15.26 -10.30
CA THR A 35 0.53 -16.47 -11.12
C THR A 35 1.47 -16.32 -12.32
N ASN A 36 1.44 -15.18 -13.01
CA ASN A 36 2.30 -14.92 -14.16
C ASN A 36 3.79 -14.92 -13.78
N VAL A 37 4.17 -14.37 -12.62
CA VAL A 37 5.55 -14.42 -12.13
C VAL A 37 5.96 -15.84 -11.73
N VAL A 38 5.11 -16.52 -10.97
CA VAL A 38 5.35 -17.88 -10.49
C VAL A 38 5.54 -18.85 -11.66
N PHE A 39 4.77 -18.71 -12.74
CA PHE A 39 4.87 -19.55 -13.94
C PHE A 39 5.76 -18.95 -15.05
N GLY A 40 6.48 -17.86 -14.76
CA GLY A 40 7.50 -17.31 -15.67
C GLY A 40 6.95 -16.62 -16.92
N GLN A 41 5.66 -16.28 -16.91
CA GLN A 41 5.02 -15.45 -17.92
C GLN A 41 5.41 -13.97 -17.79
N TYR A 42 6.00 -13.58 -16.65
CA TYR A 42 6.51 -12.23 -16.41
C TYR A 42 7.75 -12.25 -15.49
N ASN A 43 8.73 -11.37 -15.75
CA ASN A 43 9.95 -11.27 -14.97
C ASN A 43 9.95 -10.00 -14.08
N PRO A 44 9.91 -10.13 -12.73
CA PRO A 44 9.80 -8.99 -11.82
C PRO A 44 10.99 -8.02 -11.88
N GLY A 45 10.69 -6.72 -12.00
CA GLY A 45 11.66 -5.61 -12.02
C GLY A 45 11.92 -5.04 -10.62
N GLY A 46 12.65 -5.78 -9.78
CA GLY A 46 12.76 -5.52 -8.34
C GLY A 46 13.19 -4.11 -7.89
N ARG A 47 12.22 -3.24 -7.58
CA ARG A 47 12.43 -1.99 -6.83
C ARG A 47 11.42 -1.86 -5.70
N LEU A 48 11.90 -1.73 -4.46
CA LEU A 48 11.06 -1.51 -3.29
C LEU A 48 10.68 -0.01 -3.23
N PRO A 49 9.42 0.40 -3.42
CA PRO A 49 9.05 1.81 -3.47
C PRO A 49 8.88 2.45 -2.09
N ILE A 50 9.08 1.70 -1.00
CA ILE A 50 8.78 2.11 0.37
C ILE A 50 10.04 2.07 1.24
N THR A 51 10.30 3.18 1.92
CA THR A 51 11.27 3.26 3.03
C THR A 51 10.50 3.27 4.35
N MET A 52 10.92 2.46 5.32
CA MET A 52 10.26 2.33 6.61
C MET A 52 11.06 2.99 7.72
N TYR A 53 10.39 3.84 8.52
CA TYR A 53 10.99 4.54 9.65
C TYR A 53 10.75 3.80 10.98
N SER A 54 11.57 4.12 11.97
CA SER A 54 11.51 3.54 13.32
C SER A 54 10.22 3.92 14.05
N VAL A 55 9.71 2.99 14.88
CA VAL A 55 8.52 3.14 15.73
C VAL A 55 8.70 4.10 16.91
N PHE A 56 9.92 4.63 17.14
CA PHE A 56 10.25 5.58 18.21
C PHE A 56 10.40 7.03 17.71
N TYR A 57 9.59 7.44 16.74
CA TYR A 57 9.71 8.79 16.17
C TYR A 57 9.26 9.90 17.15
N VAL A 58 8.42 9.57 18.15
CA VAL A 58 7.95 10.50 19.20
C VAL A 58 7.80 9.76 20.53
N ASP A 59 8.10 10.46 21.63
CA ASP A 59 8.14 9.89 22.99
C ASP A 59 6.76 9.88 23.70
N ASP A 60 5.84 10.77 23.30
CA ASP A 60 4.46 10.84 23.81
C ASP A 60 3.43 10.88 22.65
N VAL A 61 2.30 10.21 22.85
CA VAL A 61 1.14 10.18 21.96
C VAL A 61 0.61 11.60 21.66
N LYS A 62 0.71 12.52 22.62
CA LYS A 62 0.28 13.92 22.46
C LYS A 62 1.19 14.71 21.51
N ASP A 63 2.47 14.37 21.49
CA ASP A 63 3.43 14.98 20.56
C ASP A 63 3.23 14.44 19.15
N THR A 64 2.63 13.25 19.01
CA THR A 64 2.30 12.67 17.70
C THR A 64 1.33 13.54 16.90
N VAL A 65 0.28 14.09 17.54
CA VAL A 65 -0.69 14.95 16.84
C VAL A 65 -0.04 16.28 16.44
N ALA A 66 0.76 16.86 17.33
CA ALA A 66 1.46 18.13 17.06
C ALA A 66 2.46 17.98 15.93
N VAL A 67 3.34 16.99 16.01
CA VAL A 67 4.31 16.68 14.95
C VAL A 67 3.59 16.45 13.64
N ALA A 68 2.54 15.63 13.60
CA ALA A 68 1.83 15.34 12.37
C ALA A 68 1.19 16.60 11.75
N LEU A 69 0.48 17.44 12.52
CA LEU A 69 -0.13 18.67 12.01
C LEU A 69 0.91 19.75 11.62
N HIS A 70 2.06 19.81 12.30
CA HIS A 70 3.15 20.73 11.96
C HIS A 70 4.00 20.26 10.80
N THR A 71 4.01 18.95 10.49
CA THR A 71 4.58 18.37 9.27
C THR A 71 3.55 18.20 8.16
N ASP A 72 2.50 19.03 8.14
CA ASP A 72 1.49 19.10 7.08
C ASP A 72 0.72 17.78 6.83
N THR A 73 0.60 16.91 7.85
CA THR A 73 -0.34 15.78 7.81
C THR A 73 -1.73 16.29 8.19
N ASP A 74 -2.47 16.78 7.21
CA ASP A 74 -3.78 17.42 7.45
C ASP A 74 -4.90 16.40 7.77
N LEU A 75 -4.74 15.14 7.36
CA LEU A 75 -5.74 14.07 7.48
C LEU A 75 -5.19 12.84 8.20
N ASN A 76 -6.03 12.20 9.02
CA ASN A 76 -5.71 10.95 9.68
C ASN A 76 -6.70 9.85 9.25
N CYS A 77 -6.20 8.78 8.62
CA CYS A 77 -7.01 7.64 8.16
C CYS A 77 -7.46 6.69 9.30
N SER A 78 -7.48 7.18 10.54
CA SER A 78 -7.90 6.44 11.72
C SER A 78 -8.67 7.38 12.67
N ASP A 79 -9.02 6.91 13.85
CA ASP A 79 -9.65 7.74 14.88
C ASP A 79 -8.65 8.47 15.79
N PHE A 80 -7.35 8.42 15.49
CA PHE A 80 -6.28 8.95 16.34
C PHE A 80 -6.42 10.47 16.57
N TYR A 81 -6.63 11.27 15.52
CA TYR A 81 -6.87 12.71 15.67
C TYR A 81 -8.15 13.00 16.46
N LEU A 82 -9.20 12.20 16.27
CA LEU A 82 -10.46 12.36 17.00
C LEU A 82 -10.26 12.13 18.50
N LYS A 83 -9.46 11.13 18.87
CA LYS A 83 -9.20 10.74 20.26
C LYS A 83 -8.19 11.64 20.97
N HIS A 84 -7.15 12.11 20.28
CA HIS A 84 -5.97 12.69 20.94
C HIS A 84 -5.79 14.21 20.71
N ARG A 85 -6.49 14.84 19.74
CA ARG A 85 -6.33 16.28 19.49
C ARG A 85 -6.67 17.15 20.70
N LYS A 86 -7.66 16.75 21.50
CA LYS A 86 -8.07 17.52 22.69
C LYS A 86 -6.93 17.59 23.71
N GLY A 87 -6.26 16.48 23.97
CA GLY A 87 -5.09 16.46 24.85
C GLY A 87 -3.93 17.31 24.33
N SER A 88 -3.83 17.50 23.01
CA SER A 88 -2.82 18.33 22.34
C SER A 88 -3.18 19.84 22.34
N LEU A 89 -4.47 20.16 22.45
CA LEU A 89 -4.93 21.54 22.70
C LEU A 89 -4.75 21.92 24.18
N ASP A 90 -5.12 21.00 25.08
CA ASP A 90 -5.07 21.22 26.52
C ASP A 90 -3.63 21.46 27.01
N ASN A 91 -2.65 20.74 26.43
CA ASN A 91 -1.22 20.92 26.72
C ASN A 91 -0.54 22.00 25.86
N LYS A 92 -1.28 22.65 24.95
CA LYS A 92 -0.81 23.69 24.01
C LYS A 92 0.29 23.23 23.03
N THR A 93 0.38 21.94 22.73
CA THR A 93 1.29 21.46 21.67
C THR A 93 0.74 21.74 20.27
N ILE A 94 -0.57 21.98 20.14
CA ILE A 94 -1.21 22.56 18.95
C ILE A 94 -2.11 23.74 19.33
N VAL A 95 -2.41 24.60 18.35
CA VAL A 95 -3.41 25.67 18.49
C VAL A 95 -4.54 25.50 17.48
N GLU A 96 -5.68 26.16 17.70
CA GLU A 96 -6.84 26.12 16.78
C GLU A 96 -6.45 26.47 15.34
N LYS A 97 -5.54 27.44 15.17
CA LYS A 97 -4.99 27.81 13.86
C LYS A 97 -4.32 26.64 13.12
N ASP A 98 -3.72 25.68 13.82
CA ASP A 98 -3.15 24.50 13.18
C ASP A 98 -4.24 23.60 12.57
N ILE A 99 -5.40 23.53 13.25
CA ILE A 99 -6.58 22.79 12.78
C ILE A 99 -7.23 23.54 11.61
N ASP A 100 -7.39 24.86 11.73
CA ASP A 100 -7.96 25.69 10.66
C ASP A 100 -7.15 25.58 9.37
N ARG A 101 -5.82 25.62 9.45
CA ARG A 101 -4.93 25.42 8.30
C ARG A 101 -5.17 24.06 7.62
N ALA A 102 -5.26 22.98 8.40
CA ALA A 102 -5.50 21.64 7.87
C ALA A 102 -6.89 21.54 7.20
N LEU A 103 -7.91 22.16 7.81
CA LEU A 103 -9.27 22.24 7.25
C LEU A 103 -9.30 23.06 5.96
N GLU A 104 -8.69 24.25 5.93
CA GLU A 104 -8.61 25.08 4.74
C GLU A 104 -7.98 24.33 3.57
N ARG A 105 -6.86 23.63 3.80
CA ARG A 105 -6.21 22.81 2.77
C ARG A 105 -7.11 21.68 2.27
N ALA A 106 -7.75 20.95 3.19
CA ALA A 106 -8.66 19.86 2.83
C ALA A 106 -9.86 20.37 2.00
N PHE A 107 -10.47 21.47 2.41
CA PHE A 107 -11.60 22.07 1.70
C PHE A 107 -11.17 22.71 0.37
N ASN A 108 -9.97 23.28 0.27
CA ASN A 108 -9.42 23.76 -0.99
C ASN A 108 -9.28 22.62 -2.02
N VAL A 109 -8.81 21.44 -1.60
CA VAL A 109 -8.76 20.26 -2.48
C VAL A 109 -10.17 19.85 -2.91
N LEU A 110 -11.15 19.81 -2.00
CA LEU A 110 -12.54 19.51 -2.35
C LEU A 110 -13.11 20.51 -3.36
N THR A 111 -12.83 21.79 -3.20
CA THR A 111 -13.23 22.84 -4.15
C THR A 111 -12.57 22.64 -5.51
N GLN A 112 -11.26 22.36 -5.56
CA GLN A 112 -10.55 22.10 -6.82
C GLN A 112 -11.07 20.85 -7.56
N LEU A 113 -11.51 19.84 -6.81
CA LEU A 113 -12.15 18.65 -7.35
C LEU A 113 -13.62 18.89 -7.76
N GLY A 114 -14.12 20.12 -7.64
CA GLY A 114 -15.50 20.49 -7.99
C GLY A 114 -16.55 19.84 -7.08
N TRP A 115 -16.17 19.48 -5.84
CA TRP A 115 -17.07 18.79 -4.92
C TRP A 115 -18.34 19.60 -4.58
N PHE A 116 -18.24 20.93 -4.61
CA PHE A 116 -19.37 21.82 -4.33
C PHE A 116 -20.11 22.28 -5.58
N ASP A 117 -19.65 21.88 -6.78
CA ASP A 117 -20.28 22.26 -8.04
C ASP A 117 -21.49 21.37 -8.37
N PRO A 118 -22.44 21.86 -9.21
CA PRO A 118 -23.57 21.06 -9.68
C PRO A 118 -23.11 19.74 -10.29
N PRO A 119 -23.70 18.58 -9.92
CA PRO A 119 -23.26 17.27 -10.40
C PRO A 119 -23.17 17.17 -11.92
N GLU A 120 -24.09 17.82 -12.64
CA GLU A 120 -24.19 17.79 -14.11
C GLU A 120 -22.98 18.43 -14.81
N GLN A 121 -22.27 19.31 -14.11
CA GLN A 121 -21.09 20.01 -14.64
C GLN A 121 -19.78 19.30 -14.28
N GLN A 122 -19.84 18.23 -13.48
CA GLN A 122 -18.67 17.55 -12.92
C GLN A 122 -18.45 16.19 -13.56
N PHE A 123 -17.38 16.08 -14.35
CA PHE A 123 -17.01 14.85 -15.08
C PHE A 123 -16.99 13.61 -14.18
N TYR A 124 -16.31 13.68 -13.03
CA TYR A 124 -16.19 12.55 -12.11
C TYR A 124 -17.51 12.14 -11.46
N ARG A 125 -18.53 13.01 -11.46
CA ARG A 125 -19.89 12.70 -10.96
C ARG A 125 -20.78 12.05 -12.00
N GLN A 126 -20.32 11.93 -13.24
CA GLN A 126 -21.00 11.22 -14.32
C GLN A 126 -20.54 9.77 -14.46
N LEU A 127 -19.47 9.37 -13.76
CA LEU A 127 -18.97 8.00 -13.78
C LEU A 127 -19.99 7.03 -13.15
N THR A 128 -20.10 5.87 -13.77
CA THR A 128 -21.06 4.84 -13.43
C THR A 128 -20.36 3.52 -13.14
N LYS A 129 -21.13 2.48 -12.79
CA LYS A 129 -20.62 1.13 -12.66
C LYS A 129 -20.02 0.57 -13.97
N ALA A 130 -20.42 1.10 -15.13
CA ALA A 130 -19.85 0.68 -16.42
C ALA A 130 -18.39 1.12 -16.59
N ASP A 131 -17.99 2.18 -15.89
CA ASP A 131 -16.63 2.71 -15.89
C ASP A 131 -15.71 1.99 -14.88
N VAL A 132 -16.28 1.08 -14.09
CA VAL A 132 -15.55 0.27 -13.11
C VAL A 132 -15.16 -1.06 -13.74
N ASP A 133 -13.90 -1.47 -13.55
CA ASP A 133 -13.40 -2.79 -13.94
C ASP A 133 -13.48 -3.07 -15.45
N THR A 134 -13.19 -2.03 -16.25
CA THR A 134 -13.10 -2.12 -17.72
C THR A 134 -11.93 -3.02 -18.16
N PRO A 135 -11.98 -3.60 -19.38
CA PRO A 135 -10.87 -4.39 -19.91
C PRO A 135 -9.52 -3.67 -19.90
N GLU A 136 -9.53 -2.36 -20.19
CA GLU A 136 -8.34 -1.50 -20.17
C GLU A 136 -7.79 -1.35 -18.75
N SER A 137 -8.67 -1.11 -17.76
CA SER A 137 -8.26 -0.99 -16.35
C SER A 137 -7.70 -2.30 -15.79
N ARG A 138 -8.27 -3.45 -16.17
CA ARG A 138 -7.77 -4.78 -15.81
C ARG A 138 -6.40 -5.04 -16.42
N LYS A 139 -6.20 -4.67 -17.68
CA LYS A 139 -4.92 -4.81 -18.37
C LYS A 139 -3.85 -3.97 -17.68
N LEU A 140 -4.12 -2.69 -17.43
CA LEU A 140 -3.17 -1.80 -16.75
C LEU A 140 -2.86 -2.27 -15.32
N SER A 141 -3.87 -2.75 -14.60
CA SER A 141 -3.73 -3.32 -13.26
C SER A 141 -2.84 -4.57 -13.27
N LEU A 142 -3.00 -5.45 -14.27
CA LEU A 142 -2.13 -6.60 -14.43
C LEU A 142 -0.69 -6.20 -14.72
N GLU A 143 -0.47 -5.26 -15.65
CA GLU A 143 0.87 -4.76 -15.99
C GLU A 143 1.55 -4.11 -14.76
N SER A 144 0.82 -3.27 -14.02
CA SER A 144 1.34 -2.61 -12.82
C SER A 144 1.69 -3.61 -11.71
N ALA A 145 0.86 -4.63 -11.52
CA ALA A 145 1.10 -5.68 -10.54
C ALA A 145 2.28 -6.57 -10.95
N GLN A 146 2.44 -6.85 -12.23
CA GLN A 146 3.60 -7.56 -12.76
C GLN A 146 4.89 -6.77 -12.50
N ASP A 147 4.90 -5.47 -12.83
CA ASP A 147 6.04 -4.57 -12.65
C ASP A 147 6.41 -4.36 -11.16
N SER A 148 5.44 -4.47 -10.24
CA SER A 148 5.65 -4.22 -8.81
C SER A 148 6.19 -5.41 -8.01
N ILE A 149 6.11 -6.63 -8.56
CA ILE A 149 6.58 -7.82 -7.86
C ILE A 149 8.11 -7.79 -7.74
N ILE A 150 8.62 -8.23 -6.59
CA ILE A 150 10.07 -8.30 -6.32
C ILE A 150 10.47 -9.73 -5.99
N LEU A 151 11.41 -10.26 -6.77
CA LEU A 151 12.05 -11.54 -6.50
C LEU A 151 13.25 -11.34 -5.57
N LEU A 152 13.08 -11.66 -4.29
CA LEU A 152 14.09 -11.45 -3.25
C LEU A 152 15.09 -12.61 -3.17
N LYS A 153 14.65 -13.83 -3.49
CA LYS A 153 15.48 -15.04 -3.47
C LYS A 153 15.01 -15.98 -4.56
N ASN A 154 15.95 -16.58 -5.30
CA ASN A 154 15.68 -17.64 -6.28
C ASN A 154 16.85 -18.64 -6.35
N VAL A 155 16.90 -19.54 -5.38
CA VAL A 155 17.92 -20.59 -5.29
C VAL A 155 17.64 -21.66 -6.33
N ASN A 156 18.70 -22.16 -6.98
CA ASN A 156 18.64 -23.24 -7.98
C ASN A 156 17.63 -23.02 -9.11
N ARG A 157 17.30 -21.76 -9.45
CA ARG A 157 16.26 -21.42 -10.43
C ARG A 157 14.93 -22.11 -10.13
N SER A 158 14.57 -22.19 -8.85
CA SER A 158 13.31 -22.78 -8.38
C SER A 158 12.07 -22.14 -8.99
N LEU A 159 12.17 -20.87 -9.40
CA LEU A 159 11.20 -20.19 -10.24
C LEU A 159 11.79 -19.92 -11.64
N PRO A 160 10.97 -20.00 -12.70
CA PRO A 160 9.52 -20.27 -12.67
C PRO A 160 9.16 -21.74 -12.42
N LEU A 161 7.96 -21.98 -11.89
CA LEU A 161 7.42 -23.32 -11.70
C LEU A 161 7.00 -23.94 -13.04
N HIS A 162 7.38 -25.19 -13.24
CA HIS A 162 6.91 -25.99 -14.37
C HIS A 162 5.92 -27.04 -13.88
N ILE A 163 4.67 -26.96 -14.33
CA ILE A 163 3.57 -27.84 -13.91
C ILE A 163 3.95 -29.33 -14.08
N ASP A 164 4.70 -29.66 -15.13
CA ASP A 164 5.13 -31.03 -15.41
C ASP A 164 6.08 -31.59 -14.35
N GLN A 165 6.81 -30.73 -13.64
CA GLN A 165 7.73 -31.11 -12.56
C GLN A 165 7.01 -31.26 -11.20
N LEU A 166 5.79 -30.72 -11.07
CA LEU A 166 5.00 -30.75 -9.83
C LEU A 166 4.11 -32.00 -9.72
N LYS A 167 3.67 -32.58 -10.85
CA LYS A 167 2.81 -33.77 -10.88
C LYS A 167 3.46 -35.02 -10.26
N ASN A 168 4.79 -35.05 -10.19
CA ASN A 168 5.56 -36.17 -9.65
C ASN A 168 5.90 -36.03 -8.15
N LYS A 169 5.52 -34.93 -7.50
CA LYS A 169 5.68 -34.73 -6.04
C LYS A 169 4.35 -34.90 -5.32
N LYS A 170 3.77 -36.10 -5.38
CA LYS A 170 2.84 -36.54 -4.33
C LYS A 170 3.70 -36.88 -3.09
N ASN A 171 3.36 -36.31 -1.95
CA ASN A 171 3.89 -36.60 -0.60
C ASN A 171 5.08 -35.73 -0.16
N CYS A 172 4.78 -34.68 0.59
CA CYS A 172 5.64 -34.07 1.63
C CYS A 172 4.72 -33.37 2.65
N ILE A 173 3.76 -34.10 3.22
CA ILE A 173 3.10 -33.75 4.49
C ILE A 173 2.90 -35.09 5.21
N ASP A 174 3.90 -35.49 5.99
CA ASP A 174 3.77 -36.37 7.15
C ASP A 174 4.30 -35.58 8.36
#